data_AF-A0A3S5CKI4-F1
#
_entry.id   AF-A0A3S5CKI4-F1
#
_cell.length_a   1.000
_cell.length_b   1.000
_cell.length_c   1.000
_cell.angle_alpha   90.00
_cell.angle_beta   90.00
_cell.angle_gamma   90.00
#
_symmetry.space_group_name_H-M   'P 1'
#
loop_
_entity.id
_entity.type
_entity.pdbx_description
1 polymer ?
#
loop_
_entity_poly.entity_id
_entity_poly.type
_entity_poly.pdbx_seq_one_letter_code
_entity_poly.pdbx_strand_id
1 'polypeptide(L)'
;MTFLESGNEPTAFAIANKVEKYNEDLFVEEPSTVGEDSVDEAAVRRLALALEKRTLANQEARTKYADQPKRFMDSEIELQETLEEMQILAANPSLYHILASQTRPVSLLLGLLSHENTDIALAVLDLLYELFEPRGLAEAGREATDPLIDAMVLQGHLGQLMAHNLSRMDETSKDEAEGVHKTLGI
;
A
#
# COMPACT_ATOMS: atom_id res chain seq x y z
N MET A 1 45.96 -31.93 -34.63
CA MET A 1 44.64 -31.70 -35.25
C MET A 1 43.64 -32.54 -34.46
N THR A 2 42.62 -32.06 -33.76
CA THR A 2 41.89 -30.78 -33.84
C THR A 2 40.87 -30.76 -32.67
N PHE A 3 40.92 -29.70 -31.84
CA PHE A 3 39.83 -28.99 -31.12
C PHE A 3 39.02 -29.77 -30.06
N LEU A 4 39.17 -29.49 -28.74
CA LEU A 4 38.53 -28.41 -27.96
C LEU A 4 37.01 -28.29 -28.19
N GLU A 5 36.23 -29.08 -27.47
CA GLU A 5 34.80 -28.83 -27.25
C GLU A 5 34.65 -27.70 -26.23
N SER A 6 34.53 -26.47 -26.74
CA SER A 6 34.17 -25.28 -25.98
C SER A 6 32.70 -25.34 -25.59
N GLY A 7 32.44 -25.10 -24.30
CA GLY A 7 31.11 -24.94 -23.73
C GLY A 7 30.30 -23.88 -24.49
N ASN A 8 29.07 -24.24 -24.81
CA ASN A 8 28.08 -23.32 -25.34
C ASN A 8 27.46 -22.55 -24.17
N GLU A 9 28.20 -21.58 -23.63
CA GLU A 9 27.58 -20.52 -22.84
C GLU A 9 26.64 -19.72 -23.74
N PRO A 10 25.38 -19.47 -23.32
CA PRO A 10 24.49 -18.61 -24.10
C PRO A 10 25.12 -17.22 -24.19
N THR A 11 25.39 -16.77 -25.41
CA THR A 11 25.92 -15.43 -25.67
C THR A 11 24.99 -14.37 -25.07
N ALA A 12 25.57 -13.30 -24.49
CA ALA A 12 24.82 -12.20 -23.87
C ALA A 12 23.72 -11.61 -24.78
N PHE A 13 23.87 -11.76 -26.10
CA PHE A 13 22.90 -11.36 -27.12
C PHE A 13 21.61 -12.22 -27.12
N ALA A 14 21.69 -13.50 -26.76
CA ALA A 14 20.52 -14.38 -26.66
C ALA A 14 19.69 -14.10 -25.39
N ILE A 15 20.35 -13.64 -24.32
CA ILE A 15 19.68 -13.21 -23.08
C ILE A 15 18.99 -11.86 -23.31
N ALA A 16 19.66 -10.90 -23.97
CA ALA A 16 19.09 -9.58 -24.28
C ALA A 16 17.80 -9.68 -25.12
N ASN A 17 17.81 -10.47 -26.20
CA ASN A 17 16.61 -10.67 -27.04
C ASN A 17 15.47 -11.38 -26.30
N LYS A 18 15.78 -12.23 -25.31
CA LYS A 18 14.76 -12.88 -24.50
C LYS A 18 14.14 -11.88 -23.53
N VAL A 19 14.94 -11.00 -22.93
CA VAL A 19 14.46 -9.92 -22.04
C VAL A 19 13.64 -8.87 -22.80
N GLU A 20 14.02 -8.51 -24.04
CA GLU A 20 13.22 -7.63 -24.89
C GLU A 20 11.88 -8.27 -25.28
N LYS A 21 11.87 -9.56 -25.65
CA LYS A 21 10.63 -10.27 -25.96
C LYS A 21 9.69 -10.41 -24.75
N TYR A 22 10.22 -10.52 -23.53
CA TYR A 22 9.41 -10.50 -22.30
C TYR A 22 8.90 -9.10 -21.91
N ASN A 23 9.49 -8.02 -22.46
CA ASN A 23 9.07 -6.65 -22.19
C ASN A 23 8.05 -6.10 -23.19
N GLU A 24 7.96 -6.64 -24.41
CA GLU A 24 6.97 -6.20 -25.41
C GLU A 24 5.59 -6.85 -25.23
N ASP A 25 5.48 -7.99 -24.54
CA ASP A 25 4.20 -8.67 -24.25
C ASP A 25 3.48 -8.13 -22.98
N LEU A 26 3.99 -7.06 -22.36
CA LEU A 26 3.44 -6.49 -21.10
C LEU A 26 2.83 -5.09 -21.24
N PHE A 27 2.35 -4.73 -22.44
CA PHE A 27 1.51 -3.55 -22.65
C PHE A 27 0.26 -3.93 -23.45
N VAL A 28 -0.68 -4.59 -22.76
CA VAL A 28 -2.08 -4.60 -23.20
C VAL A 28 -2.74 -3.41 -22.51
N GLU A 29 -2.84 -2.29 -23.22
CA GLU A 29 -3.82 -1.25 -22.88
C GLU A 29 -5.22 -1.80 -23.22
N GLU A 30 -5.84 -2.46 -22.23
CA GLU A 30 -7.29 -2.65 -22.25
C GLU A 30 -7.96 -1.27 -22.12
N PRO A 31 -8.93 -0.92 -22.96
CA PRO A 31 -9.65 0.34 -22.85
C PRO A 31 -10.51 0.29 -21.59
N SER A 32 -9.98 0.79 -20.48
CA SER A 32 -10.71 0.97 -19.23
C SER A 32 -11.60 2.19 -19.37
N THR A 33 -12.80 1.95 -19.92
CA THR A 33 -13.96 2.74 -19.53
C THR A 33 -14.13 2.53 -18.03
N VAL A 34 -13.59 3.44 -17.23
CA VAL A 34 -13.90 3.54 -15.80
C VAL A 34 -15.36 3.96 -15.70
N GLY A 35 -16.25 2.97 -15.84
CA GLY A 35 -17.60 3.07 -15.33
C GLY A 35 -17.52 2.98 -13.82
N GLU A 36 -18.24 3.85 -13.13
CA GLU A 36 -18.62 3.65 -11.74
C GLU A 36 -19.06 2.18 -11.50
N ASP A 37 -18.69 1.65 -10.33
CA ASP A 37 -19.34 0.52 -9.63
C ASP A 37 -18.73 -0.89 -9.64
N SER A 38 -17.41 -1.09 -9.76
CA SER A 38 -16.80 -2.20 -8.98
C SER A 38 -15.30 -2.04 -8.77
N VAL A 39 -14.88 -2.08 -7.50
CA VAL A 39 -13.48 -2.40 -7.16
C VAL A 39 -13.25 -3.86 -7.55
N ASP A 40 -12.23 -4.10 -8.38
CA ASP A 40 -11.82 -5.41 -8.84
C ASP A 40 -10.40 -5.77 -8.32
N GLU A 41 -9.97 -7.00 -8.58
CA GLU A 41 -8.63 -7.48 -8.19
C GLU A 41 -7.51 -6.61 -8.78
N ALA A 42 -7.67 -6.13 -10.01
CA ALA A 42 -6.69 -5.30 -10.68
C ALA A 42 -6.54 -3.94 -9.97
N ALA A 43 -7.64 -3.34 -9.51
CA ALA A 43 -7.64 -2.11 -8.71
C ALA A 43 -6.90 -2.30 -7.38
N VAL A 44 -7.14 -3.40 -6.66
CA VAL A 44 -6.41 -3.71 -5.41
C VAL A 44 -4.90 -3.77 -5.65
N ARG A 45 -4.48 -4.52 -6.68
CA ARG A 45 -3.05 -4.66 -7.03
C ARG A 45 -2.43 -3.34 -7.49
N ARG A 46 -3.16 -2.54 -8.27
CA ARG A 46 -2.71 -1.23 -8.75
C ARG A 46 -2.50 -0.26 -7.58
N LEU A 47 -3.47 -0.17 -6.67
CA LEU A 47 -3.42 0.72 -5.50
C LEU A 47 -2.30 0.30 -4.54
N ALA A 48 -2.15 -1.00 -4.29
CA ALA A 48 -1.06 -1.52 -3.48
C ALA A 48 0.32 -1.19 -4.07
N LEU A 49 0.49 -1.33 -5.39
CA LEU A 49 1.73 -0.93 -6.07
C LEU A 49 1.95 0.59 -6.04
N ALA A 50 0.89 1.38 -6.14
CA ALA A 50 0.97 2.83 -6.01
C ALA A 50 1.47 3.24 -4.61
N LEU A 51 0.91 2.64 -3.55
CA LEU A 51 1.37 2.84 -2.17
C LEU A 51 2.86 2.57 -2.02
N GLU A 52 3.34 1.44 -2.56
CA GLU A 52 4.76 1.10 -2.50
C GLU A 52 5.65 2.15 -3.18
N LYS A 53 5.26 2.59 -4.38
CA LYS A 53 6.00 3.59 -5.16
C LYS A 53 6.03 4.94 -4.44
N ARG A 54 4.88 5.41 -3.94
CA ARG A 54 4.76 6.70 -3.26
C ARG A 54 5.46 6.70 -1.90
N THR A 55 5.38 5.60 -1.16
CA THR A 55 6.12 5.46 0.11
C THR A 55 7.62 5.52 -0.14
N LEU A 56 8.12 4.83 -1.17
CA LEU A 56 9.53 4.88 -1.55
C LEU A 56 9.96 6.29 -1.99
N ALA A 57 9.19 6.94 -2.87
CA ALA A 57 9.48 8.29 -3.33
C ALA A 57 9.50 9.30 -2.18
N ASN A 58 8.58 9.18 -1.23
CA ASN A 58 8.58 10.00 -0.02
C ASN A 58 9.83 9.75 0.83
N GLN A 59 10.17 8.49 1.09
CA GLN A 59 11.35 8.13 1.87
C GLN A 59 12.66 8.63 1.23
N GLU A 60 12.78 8.53 -0.09
CA GLU A 60 13.93 9.07 -0.84
C GLU A 60 13.99 10.59 -0.76
N ALA A 61 12.86 11.29 -0.91
CA ALA A 61 12.79 12.74 -0.80
C ALA A 61 13.17 13.22 0.60
N ARG A 62 12.69 12.55 1.66
CA ARG A 62 13.06 12.85 3.05
C ARG A 62 14.54 12.59 3.32
N THR A 63 15.11 11.54 2.74
CA THR A 63 16.55 11.25 2.87
C THR A 63 17.40 12.30 2.14
N LYS A 64 16.96 12.73 0.96
CA LYS A 64 17.69 13.68 0.11
C LYS A 64 17.59 15.13 0.61
N TYR A 65 16.48 15.48 1.24
CA TYR A 65 16.14 16.85 1.65
C TYR A 65 15.73 16.92 3.13
N ALA A 66 16.40 16.16 4.01
CA ALA A 66 16.04 16.02 5.42
C ALA A 66 15.79 17.36 6.14
N ASP A 67 16.62 18.37 5.90
CA ASP A 67 16.51 19.69 6.54
C ASP A 67 15.61 20.68 5.76
N GLN A 68 14.93 20.22 4.71
CA GLN A 68 14.13 21.06 3.82
C GLN A 68 12.71 20.47 3.63
N PRO A 69 11.83 20.57 4.64
CA PRO A 69 10.46 20.03 4.58
C PRO A 69 9.68 20.41 3.31
N LYS A 70 9.83 21.66 2.87
CA LYS A 70 9.18 22.16 1.64
C LYS A 70 9.55 21.40 0.37
N ARG A 71 10.67 20.66 0.34
CA ARG A 71 11.13 19.91 -0.83
C ARG A 71 10.60 18.49 -0.92
N PHE A 72 10.14 17.92 0.19
CA PHE A 72 9.48 16.61 0.21
C PHE A 72 7.98 16.71 0.50
N MET A 73 7.45 17.92 0.70
CA MET A 73 6.03 18.17 0.90
C MET A 73 5.18 17.61 -0.24
N ASP A 74 5.58 17.81 -1.50
CA ASP A 74 4.82 17.29 -2.65
C ASP A 74 4.72 15.75 -2.60
N SER A 75 5.78 15.05 -2.19
CA SER A 75 5.74 13.58 -2.07
C SER A 75 5.00 13.10 -0.82
N GLU A 76 4.86 13.92 0.22
CA GLU A 76 3.95 13.64 1.35
C GLU A 76 2.49 13.76 0.91
N ILE A 77 2.14 14.81 0.16
CA ILE A 77 0.79 15.00 -0.39
C ILE A 77 0.41 13.84 -1.30
N GLU A 78 1.27 13.47 -2.26
CA GLU A 78 1.00 12.35 -3.17
C GLU A 78 0.83 11.01 -2.42
N LEU A 79 1.58 10.80 -1.33
CA LEU A 79 1.44 9.61 -0.50
C LEU A 79 0.10 9.62 0.25
N GLN A 80 -0.28 10.77 0.82
CA GLN A 80 -1.56 10.95 1.49
C GLN A 80 -2.74 10.72 0.53
N GLU A 81 -2.72 11.34 -0.65
CA GLU A 81 -3.74 11.14 -1.69
C GLU A 81 -3.88 9.65 -2.07
N THR A 82 -2.76 8.93 -2.14
CA THR A 82 -2.79 7.48 -2.43
C THR A 82 -3.46 6.69 -1.30
N LEU A 83 -3.24 7.07 -0.03
CA LEU A 83 -3.90 6.44 1.12
C LEU A 83 -5.42 6.73 1.13
N GLU A 84 -5.81 7.94 0.75
CA GLU A 84 -7.22 8.33 0.59
C GLU A 84 -7.87 7.56 -0.58
N GLU A 85 -7.21 7.44 -1.73
CA GLU A 85 -7.69 6.63 -2.86
C GLU A 85 -7.87 5.15 -2.49
N MET A 86 -7.01 4.61 -1.62
CA MET A 86 -7.12 3.23 -1.14
C MET A 86 -8.38 2.97 -0.33
N GLN A 87 -9.06 3.99 0.20
CA GLN A 87 -10.32 3.82 0.95
C GLN A 87 -11.42 3.20 0.09
N ILE A 88 -11.35 3.35 -1.25
CA ILE A 88 -12.30 2.70 -2.16
C ILE A 88 -12.36 1.18 -1.98
N LEU A 89 -11.28 0.56 -1.49
CA LEU A 89 -11.22 -0.87 -1.21
C LEU A 89 -12.27 -1.30 -0.17
N ALA A 90 -12.68 -0.40 0.74
CA ALA A 90 -13.75 -0.65 1.70
C ALA A 90 -15.10 -0.94 1.06
N ALA A 91 -15.33 -0.50 -0.19
CA ALA A 91 -16.56 -0.81 -0.92
C ALA A 91 -16.67 -2.30 -1.32
N ASN A 92 -15.58 -3.07 -1.31
CA ASN A 92 -15.62 -4.50 -1.63
C ASN A 92 -14.67 -5.34 -0.73
N PRO A 93 -15.06 -5.61 0.53
CA PRO A 93 -14.23 -6.36 1.47
C PRO A 93 -13.95 -7.81 1.05
N SER A 94 -14.73 -8.34 0.10
CA SER A 94 -14.49 -9.67 -0.49
C SER A 94 -13.10 -9.80 -1.13
N LEU A 95 -12.47 -8.68 -1.50
CA LEU A 95 -11.15 -8.65 -2.13
C LEU A 95 -9.98 -8.47 -1.14
N TYR A 96 -10.24 -8.37 0.16
CA TYR A 96 -9.19 -8.14 1.16
C TYR A 96 -8.13 -9.23 1.21
N HIS A 97 -8.51 -10.48 0.94
CA HIS A 97 -7.56 -11.59 0.81
C HIS A 97 -6.44 -11.32 -0.23
N ILE A 98 -6.72 -10.52 -1.27
CA ILE A 98 -5.74 -10.14 -2.30
C ILE A 98 -4.72 -9.17 -1.73
N LEU A 99 -5.18 -8.18 -0.96
CA LEU A 99 -4.29 -7.26 -0.25
C LEU A 99 -3.48 -8.00 0.83
N ALA A 100 -4.13 -8.88 1.59
CA ALA A 100 -3.49 -9.70 2.63
C ALA A 100 -2.40 -10.62 2.08
N SER A 101 -2.57 -11.13 0.84
CA SER A 101 -1.55 -11.93 0.17
C SER A 101 -0.27 -11.15 -0.15
N GLN A 102 -0.31 -9.82 -0.10
CA GLN A 102 0.81 -8.93 -0.37
C GLN A 102 1.42 -8.43 0.95
N THR A 103 2.50 -9.08 1.38
CA THR A 103 3.15 -8.75 2.67
C THR A 103 3.69 -7.32 2.73
N ARG A 104 4.19 -6.79 1.60
CA ARG A 104 4.87 -5.50 1.56
C ARG A 104 3.91 -4.31 1.75
N PRO A 105 2.80 -4.16 0.99
CA PRO A 105 1.82 -3.09 1.21
C PRO A 105 1.26 -3.08 2.64
N VAL A 106 0.92 -4.25 3.19
CA VAL A 106 0.44 -4.36 4.58
C VAL A 106 1.50 -3.85 5.57
N SER A 107 2.76 -4.24 5.39
CA SER A 107 3.86 -3.77 6.24
C SER A 107 4.07 -2.25 6.12
N LEU A 108 3.91 -1.68 4.92
CA LEU A 108 4.03 -0.23 4.71
C LEU A 108 2.90 0.53 5.42
N LEU A 109 1.65 0.10 5.29
CA LEU A 109 0.52 0.72 5.99
C LEU A 109 0.78 0.76 7.51
N LEU A 110 1.20 -0.35 8.09
CA LEU A 110 1.52 -0.43 9.52
C LEU A 110 2.70 0.49 9.89
N GLY A 111 3.74 0.56 9.06
CA GLY A 111 4.87 1.46 9.29
C GLY A 111 4.48 2.94 9.22
N LEU A 112 3.56 3.30 8.32
CA LEU A 112 3.09 4.67 8.12
C LEU A 112 2.23 5.19 9.30
N LEU A 113 1.66 4.32 10.14
CA LEU A 113 0.98 4.76 11.37
C LEU A 113 1.90 5.51 12.34
N SER A 114 3.21 5.21 12.32
CA SER A 114 4.21 5.88 13.17
C SER A 114 4.98 6.97 12.41
N HIS A 115 4.44 7.46 11.29
CA HIS A 115 5.10 8.43 10.44
C HIS A 115 5.25 9.80 11.13
N GLU A 116 6.38 10.48 10.95
CA GLU A 116 6.66 11.75 11.65
C GLU A 116 5.64 12.84 11.33
N ASN A 117 5.15 12.89 10.09
CA ASN A 117 4.01 13.74 9.72
C ASN A 117 2.71 13.05 10.15
N THR A 118 1.96 13.70 11.05
CA THR A 118 0.69 13.21 11.62
C THR A 118 -0.42 13.11 10.58
N ASP A 119 -0.41 13.94 9.52
CA ASP A 119 -1.42 13.88 8.45
C ASP A 119 -1.39 12.53 7.72
N ILE A 120 -0.18 11.99 7.47
CA ILE A 120 -0.01 10.65 6.87
C ILE A 120 -0.49 9.57 7.84
N ALA A 121 -0.21 9.70 9.13
CA ALA A 121 -0.67 8.74 10.13
C ALA A 121 -2.20 8.75 10.25
N LEU A 122 -2.83 9.93 10.16
CA LEU A 122 -4.29 10.09 10.13
C LEU A 122 -4.89 9.47 8.87
N ALA A 123 -4.29 9.69 7.69
CA ALA A 123 -4.78 9.09 6.45
C ALA A 123 -4.75 7.54 6.49
N VAL A 124 -3.73 6.95 7.13
CA VAL A 124 -3.72 5.51 7.38
C VAL A 124 -4.81 5.09 8.35
N LEU A 125 -5.03 5.83 9.45
CA LEU A 125 -6.10 5.52 10.40
C LEU A 125 -7.48 5.59 9.75
N ASP A 126 -7.71 6.59 8.91
CA ASP A 126 -8.95 6.73 8.15
C ASP A 126 -9.16 5.55 7.21
N LEU A 127 -8.11 5.14 6.50
CA LEU A 127 -8.15 3.92 5.71
C LEU A 127 -8.48 2.68 6.54
N LEU A 128 -7.81 2.48 7.68
CA LEU A 128 -8.09 1.33 8.56
C LEU A 128 -9.52 1.36 9.13
N TYR A 129 -10.03 2.56 9.45
CA TYR A 129 -11.39 2.73 9.96
C TYR A 129 -12.43 2.31 8.93
N GLU A 130 -12.24 2.69 7.66
CA GLU A 130 -13.11 2.25 6.56
C GLU A 130 -12.95 0.75 6.27
N LEU A 131 -11.71 0.22 6.29
CA LEU A 131 -11.46 -1.20 6.03
C LEU A 131 -12.03 -2.10 7.12
N PHE A 132 -12.06 -1.64 8.38
CA PHE A 132 -12.56 -2.42 9.50
C PHE A 132 -14.01 -2.10 9.89
N GLU A 133 -14.78 -1.51 8.97
CA GLU A 133 -16.20 -1.23 9.22
C GLU A 133 -16.96 -2.55 9.51
N PRO A 134 -17.61 -2.69 10.69
CA PRO A 134 -18.16 -3.97 11.13
C PRO A 134 -19.20 -4.60 10.20
N ARG A 135 -20.03 -3.80 9.51
CA ARG A 135 -21.07 -4.31 8.62
C ARG A 135 -20.46 -4.87 7.34
N GLY A 136 -19.54 -4.14 6.70
CA GLY A 136 -18.84 -4.58 5.50
C GLY A 136 -18.07 -5.87 5.73
N LEU A 137 -17.37 -5.98 6.87
CA LEU A 137 -16.67 -7.21 7.25
C LEU A 137 -17.62 -8.40 7.44
N ALA A 138 -18.75 -8.18 8.13
CA ALA A 138 -19.74 -9.23 8.37
C ALA A 138 -20.41 -9.71 7.07
N GLU A 139 -20.66 -8.80 6.12
CA GLU A 139 -21.29 -9.11 4.83
C GLU A 139 -20.37 -9.89 3.89
N ALA A 140 -19.09 -9.53 3.80
CA ALA A 140 -18.12 -10.24 2.96
C ALA A 140 -17.75 -11.63 3.50
N GLY A 141 -17.90 -11.82 4.81
CA GLY A 141 -17.61 -13.08 5.48
C GLY A 141 -16.14 -13.24 5.86
N ARG A 142 -15.93 -14.14 6.81
CA ARG A 142 -14.64 -14.34 7.49
C ARG A 142 -13.53 -14.84 6.57
N GLU A 143 -13.86 -15.68 5.60
CA GLU A 143 -12.85 -16.25 4.69
C GLU A 143 -12.12 -15.17 3.86
N ALA A 144 -12.82 -14.10 3.46
CA ALA A 144 -12.25 -13.01 2.70
C ALA A 144 -11.50 -11.98 3.56
N THR A 145 -11.93 -11.80 4.81
CA THR A 145 -11.51 -10.69 5.69
C THR A 145 -10.51 -11.10 6.76
N ASP A 146 -10.65 -12.30 7.35
CA ASP A 146 -9.75 -12.83 8.38
C ASP A 146 -8.27 -12.79 7.92
N PRO A 147 -7.89 -13.08 6.65
CA PRO A 147 -6.49 -12.97 6.23
C PRO A 147 -5.88 -11.58 6.40
N LEU A 148 -6.63 -10.51 6.14
CA LEU A 148 -6.16 -9.14 6.31
C LEU A 148 -6.09 -8.76 7.79
N ILE A 149 -7.14 -9.13 8.56
CA ILE A 149 -7.20 -8.90 10.00
C ILE A 149 -6.02 -9.60 10.69
N ASP A 150 -5.76 -10.87 10.37
CA ASP A 150 -4.65 -11.64 10.94
C ASP A 150 -3.29 -11.03 10.56
N ALA A 151 -3.11 -10.61 9.30
CA ALA A 151 -1.88 -9.96 8.86
C ALA A 151 -1.62 -8.64 9.59
N MET A 152 -2.65 -7.81 9.80
CA MET A 152 -2.49 -6.50 10.44
C MET A 152 -2.45 -6.59 11.98
N VAL A 153 -3.37 -7.34 12.58
CA VAL A 153 -3.54 -7.39 14.04
C VAL A 153 -2.57 -8.36 14.68
N LEU A 154 -2.52 -9.61 14.20
CA LEU A 154 -1.71 -10.65 14.84
C LEU A 154 -0.23 -10.54 14.45
N GLN A 155 0.06 -10.38 13.16
CA GLN A 155 1.45 -10.30 12.68
C GLN A 155 1.99 -8.87 12.77
N GLY A 156 1.15 -7.90 12.43
CA GLY A 156 1.50 -6.48 12.36
C GLY A 156 1.47 -5.73 13.68
N HIS A 157 0.97 -6.34 14.76
CA HIS A 157 0.83 -5.71 16.08
C HIS A 157 0.06 -4.37 16.03
N LEU A 158 -0.96 -4.27 15.16
CA LEU A 158 -1.69 -3.04 14.89
C LEU A 158 -2.16 -2.32 16.17
N GLY A 159 -2.70 -3.04 17.16
CA GLY A 159 -3.15 -2.44 18.42
C GLY A 159 -2.04 -1.71 19.20
N GLN A 160 -0.79 -2.20 19.14
CA GLN A 160 0.34 -1.51 19.78
C GLN A 160 0.74 -0.25 19.01
N LEU A 161 0.73 -0.32 17.68
CA LEU A 161 1.02 0.83 16.80
C LEU A 161 -0.02 1.94 16.98
N MET A 162 -1.29 1.56 17.09
CA MET A 162 -2.40 2.48 17.36
C MET A 162 -2.27 3.13 18.74
N ALA A 163 -1.98 2.34 19.78
CA ALA A 163 -1.74 2.88 21.13
C ALA A 163 -0.54 3.84 21.17
N HIS A 164 0.53 3.53 20.43
CA HIS A 164 1.65 4.45 20.26
C HIS A 164 1.22 5.73 19.55
N ASN A 165 0.44 5.64 18.48
CA ASN A 165 -0.04 6.80 17.73
C ASN A 165 -0.97 7.69 18.57
N LEU A 166 -1.81 7.12 19.43
CA LEU A 166 -2.63 7.89 20.38
C LEU A 166 -1.79 8.75 21.33
N SER A 167 -0.63 8.25 21.77
CA SER A 167 0.21 8.95 22.73
C SER A 167 0.85 10.24 22.20
N ARG A 168 0.89 10.40 20.88
CA ARG A 168 1.50 11.56 20.19
C ARG A 168 0.48 12.49 19.53
N MET A 169 -0.80 12.14 19.54
CA MET A 169 -1.88 12.95 19.01
C MET A 169 -2.22 14.11 19.96
N ASP A 170 -2.47 15.28 19.38
CA ASP A 170 -2.92 16.48 20.07
C ASP A 170 -4.43 16.66 19.94
N GLU A 171 -5.17 16.31 20.99
CA GLU A 171 -6.63 16.45 21.05
C GLU A 171 -7.13 17.91 20.96
N THR A 172 -6.25 18.91 21.01
CA THR A 172 -6.62 20.30 20.74
C THR A 172 -6.78 20.58 19.24
N SER A 173 -6.14 19.78 18.39
CA SER A 173 -6.37 19.76 16.95
C SER A 173 -7.61 18.94 16.65
N LYS A 174 -8.54 19.52 15.89
CA LYS A 174 -9.82 18.87 15.56
C LYS A 174 -9.60 17.56 14.80
N ASP A 175 -8.68 17.56 13.85
CA ASP A 175 -8.43 16.42 12.96
C ASP A 175 -7.73 15.29 13.73
N GLU A 176 -6.81 15.62 14.63
CA GLU A 176 -6.16 14.63 15.50
C GLU A 176 -7.11 14.08 16.57
N ALA A 177 -8.00 14.91 17.12
CA ALA A 177 -9.06 14.44 18.01
C ALA A 177 -10.03 13.47 17.31
N GLU A 178 -10.34 13.73 16.03
CA GLU A 178 -11.11 12.78 15.20
C GLU A 178 -10.32 11.48 14.99
N GLY A 179 -9.01 11.57 14.74
CA GLY A 179 -8.12 10.42 14.67
C GLY A 179 -8.11 9.56 15.93
N VAL A 180 -8.12 10.18 17.12
CA VAL A 180 -8.28 9.46 18.39
C VAL A 180 -9.60 8.71 18.45
N HIS A 181 -10.70 9.35 18.08
CA HIS A 181 -12.02 8.71 18.06
C HIS A 181 -12.07 7.52 17.09
N LYS A 182 -11.53 7.67 15.88
CA LYS A 182 -11.44 6.59 14.89
C LYS A 182 -10.59 5.43 15.39
N THR A 183 -9.47 5.73 16.05
CA THR A 183 -8.60 4.73 16.66
C THR A 183 -9.32 3.88 17.72
N LEU A 184 -10.24 4.48 18.48
CA LEU A 184 -11.05 3.76 19.48
C LEU A 184 -12.22 2.99 18.87
N GLY A 185 -12.63 3.32 17.64
CA GLY A 185 -13.73 2.68 16.94
C GLY A 185 -13.34 1.42 16.17
N ILE A 186 -12.05 1.28 15.84
CA ILE A 186 -11.42 0.08 15.27
C ILE A 186 -11.20 -0.95 16.38
#